data_AF-A0AAV2S8B7-F1
#
_entry.id   AF-A0AAV2S8B7-F1
#
_cell.length_a   1.000
_cell.length_b   1.000
_cell.length_c   1.000
_cell.angle_alpha   90.00
_cell.angle_beta   90.00
_cell.angle_gamma   90.00
#
_symmetry.space_group_name_H-M   'P 1'
#
loop_
_entity.id
_entity.type
_entity.pdbx_description
1 polymer ?
#
loop_
_entity_poly.entity_id
_entity_poly.type
_entity_poly.pdbx_seq_one_letter_code
_entity_poly.pdbx_strand_id
1 'polypeptide(L)'
;HKATPLWLDQLKQFWLPALHSNNRIPADIHVKVGLDNPFNITEKYSVATYESLHAVLQPRVTFTEFLVHIIKTFQQGKPDVHWRTYSNNCSPCTLDYKYITKVETLTEELTYIFKKLGIPADPSVAKNVNHRDPYYGLQKYRNVPRTLRERLYDIYKYDFILFNYSVPVYYFQ
;
A
#
# COMPACT_ATOMS: atom_id res chain seq x y z
N HIS A 1 4.54 20.14 22.96
CA HIS A 1 4.99 19.42 21.75
C HIS A 1 4.10 19.82 20.58
N LYS A 2 4.62 20.49 19.55
CA LYS A 2 3.86 20.76 18.31
C LYS A 2 3.82 19.46 17.50
N ALA A 3 2.64 19.05 17.06
CA ALA A 3 2.47 17.91 16.19
C ALA A 3 3.26 18.12 14.88
N THR A 4 3.88 17.07 14.39
CA THR A 4 4.54 17.09 13.08
C THR A 4 3.50 17.35 12.00
N PRO A 5 3.76 18.26 11.04
CA PRO A 5 2.82 18.48 9.94
C PRO A 5 2.61 17.19 9.13
N LEU A 6 1.37 16.89 8.75
CA LEU A 6 1.01 15.69 8.00
C LEU A 6 1.84 15.52 6.71
N TRP A 7 2.12 16.62 6.01
CA TRP A 7 2.92 16.58 4.78
C TRP A 7 4.33 16.05 5.01
N LEU A 8 4.92 16.34 6.18
CA LEU A 8 6.28 15.95 6.52
C LEU A 8 6.35 14.45 6.81
N ASP A 9 5.34 13.92 7.49
CA ASP A 9 5.22 12.47 7.71
C ASP A 9 4.99 11.74 6.39
N GLN A 10 4.13 12.26 5.51
CA GLN A 10 3.92 11.70 4.18
C GLN A 10 5.19 11.73 3.32
N LEU A 11 5.95 12.82 3.37
CA LEU A 11 7.22 12.95 2.65
C LEU A 11 8.22 11.87 3.06
N LYS A 12 8.38 11.68 4.37
CA LYS A 12 9.31 10.70 4.93
C LYS A 12 8.87 9.27 4.69
N GLN A 13 7.59 8.98 4.93
CA GLN A 13 7.08 7.61 4.92
C GLN A 13 6.84 7.10 3.51
N PHE A 14 6.36 7.95 2.59
CA PHE A 14 5.88 7.49 1.28
C PHE A 14 6.66 8.09 0.12
N TRP A 15 6.82 9.41 0.08
CA TRP A 15 7.35 10.08 -1.12
C TRP A 15 8.85 9.86 -1.34
N LEU A 16 9.69 10.12 -0.34
CA LEU A 16 11.14 9.92 -0.46
C LEU A 16 11.50 8.45 -0.73
N PRO A 17 10.96 7.45 -0.01
CA PRO A 17 11.23 6.05 -0.30
C PRO A 17 10.82 5.62 -1.70
N ALA A 18 9.67 6.11 -2.19
CA ALA A 18 9.21 5.82 -3.53
C ALA A 18 10.10 6.47 -4.60
N LEU A 19 10.51 7.73 -4.43
CA LEU A 19 11.45 8.39 -5.34
C LEU A 19 12.80 7.66 -5.37
N HIS A 20 13.34 7.31 -4.21
CA HIS A 20 14.59 6.56 -4.11
C HIS A 20 14.48 5.18 -4.79
N SER A 21 13.38 4.47 -4.57
CA SER A 21 13.10 3.19 -5.23
C SER A 21 13.02 3.29 -6.75
N ASN A 22 12.74 4.47 -7.28
CA ASN A 22 12.66 4.70 -8.72
C ASN A 22 13.88 5.47 -9.27
N ASN A 23 14.96 5.61 -8.48
CA ASN A 23 16.16 6.38 -8.86
C ASN A 23 15.83 7.83 -9.28
N ARG A 24 14.78 8.41 -8.67
CA ARG A 24 14.28 9.76 -8.99
C ARG A 24 14.91 10.86 -8.12
N ILE A 25 15.77 10.49 -7.17
CA ILE A 25 16.53 11.44 -6.35
C ILE A 25 17.85 11.74 -7.10
N PRO A 26 18.08 12.99 -7.54
CA PRO A 26 19.33 13.37 -8.21
C PRO A 26 20.55 13.16 -7.31
N ALA A 27 21.67 12.70 -7.88
CA ALA A 27 22.91 12.50 -7.11
C ALA A 27 23.44 13.81 -6.48
N ASP A 28 23.18 14.95 -7.13
CA ASP A 28 23.56 16.30 -6.69
C ASP A 28 22.54 16.94 -5.72
N ILE A 29 21.52 16.21 -5.26
CA ILE A 29 20.47 16.78 -4.40
C ILE A 29 21.03 17.41 -3.13
N HIS A 30 22.10 16.84 -2.57
CA HIS A 30 22.77 17.34 -1.37
C HIS A 30 23.29 18.77 -1.55
N VAL A 31 23.86 19.09 -2.72
CA VAL A 31 24.28 20.45 -3.08
C VAL A 31 23.09 21.39 -3.13
N LYS A 32 21.98 20.96 -3.74
CA LYS A 32 20.76 21.77 -3.89
C LYS A 32 20.07 22.07 -2.57
N VAL A 33 20.23 21.20 -1.56
CA VAL A 33 19.63 21.37 -0.23
C VAL A 33 20.62 21.79 0.85
N GLY A 34 21.86 22.12 0.47
CA GLY A 34 22.90 22.63 1.39
C GLY A 34 23.40 21.59 2.38
N LEU A 35 23.48 20.32 1.99
CA LEU A 35 24.10 19.25 2.78
C LEU A 35 25.55 19.03 2.37
N ASP A 36 26.45 18.95 3.35
CA ASP A 36 27.89 18.72 3.14
C ASP A 36 28.18 17.31 2.59
N ASN A 37 27.34 16.34 2.95
CA ASN A 37 27.47 14.94 2.55
C ASN A 37 26.35 14.53 1.59
N PRO A 38 26.56 13.51 0.73
CA PRO A 38 25.50 12.95 -0.09
C PRO A 38 24.25 12.58 0.72
N PHE A 39 23.08 12.84 0.15
CA PHE A 39 21.80 12.58 0.82
C PHE A 39 21.64 11.08 1.12
N ASN A 40 21.40 10.76 2.39
CA ASN A 40 21.14 9.41 2.87
C ASN A 40 19.69 9.30 3.35
N ILE A 41 18.90 8.47 2.66
CA ILE A 41 17.47 8.35 2.95
C ILE A 41 17.15 7.79 4.35
N THR A 42 18.10 7.11 4.98
CA THR A 42 17.91 6.53 6.32
C THR A 42 18.24 7.51 7.45
N GLU A 43 18.87 8.64 7.13
CA GLU A 43 19.25 9.67 8.11
C GLU A 43 18.08 10.61 8.44
N LYS A 44 18.17 11.22 9.63
CA LYS A 44 17.22 12.24 10.08
C LYS A 44 17.82 13.62 9.80
N TYR A 45 17.05 14.46 9.11
CA TYR A 45 17.43 15.83 8.82
C TYR A 45 16.53 16.85 9.56
N SER A 46 16.91 18.12 9.49
CA SER A 46 16.09 19.22 10.02
C SER A 46 14.79 19.38 9.21
N VAL A 47 13.77 20.01 9.81
CA VAL A 47 12.52 20.35 9.08
C VAL A 47 12.82 21.21 7.85
N ALA A 48 13.70 22.20 7.98
CA ALA A 48 14.12 23.06 6.88
C ALA A 48 14.72 22.26 5.72
N THR A 49 15.55 21.25 6.00
CA THR A 49 16.10 20.35 4.97
C THR A 49 14.99 19.59 4.25
N TYR A 50 13.98 19.08 4.97
CA TYR A 50 12.85 18.39 4.34
C TYR A 50 11.96 19.34 3.53
N GLU A 51 11.80 20.59 3.95
CA GLU A 51 11.12 21.64 3.17
C GLU A 51 11.87 21.91 1.86
N SER A 52 13.20 22.06 1.91
CA SER A 52 14.04 22.21 0.72
C SER A 52 13.98 20.99 -0.19
N LEU A 53 14.04 19.77 0.35
CA LEU A 53 13.88 18.53 -0.41
C LEU A 53 12.52 18.48 -1.09
N HIS A 54 11.44 18.82 -0.39
CA HIS A 54 10.10 18.84 -0.95
C HIS A 54 9.98 19.86 -2.10
N ALA A 55 10.54 21.06 -1.91
CA ALA A 55 10.50 22.13 -2.90
C ALA A 55 11.31 21.79 -4.16
N VAL A 56 12.50 21.19 -4.01
CA VAL A 56 13.39 20.82 -5.13
C VAL A 56 12.88 19.58 -5.86
N LEU A 57 12.43 18.55 -5.12
CA LEU A 57 12.01 17.28 -5.72
C LEU A 57 10.59 17.34 -6.29
N GLN A 58 9.73 18.22 -5.77
CA GLN A 58 8.30 18.29 -6.09
C GLN A 58 7.68 16.88 -6.22
N PRO A 59 7.68 16.11 -5.12
CA PRO A 59 7.52 14.67 -5.17
C PRO A 59 6.20 14.27 -5.83
N ARG A 60 6.33 13.53 -6.92
CA ARG A 60 5.20 12.90 -7.61
C ARG A 60 5.66 11.53 -8.10
N VAL A 61 4.81 10.53 -7.90
CA VAL A 61 5.03 9.17 -8.43
C VAL A 61 3.83 8.74 -9.25
N THR A 62 4.10 8.06 -10.35
CA THR A 62 3.09 7.35 -11.13
C THR A 62 2.63 6.09 -10.40
N PHE A 63 1.49 5.53 -10.81
CA PHE A 63 1.04 4.25 -10.27
C PHE A 63 2.07 3.13 -10.48
N THR A 64 2.70 3.07 -11.65
CA THR A 64 3.76 2.07 -11.93
C THR A 64 4.98 2.25 -11.03
N GLU A 65 5.43 3.49 -10.80
CA GLU A 65 6.55 3.77 -9.87
C GLU A 65 6.21 3.40 -8.43
N PHE A 66 4.96 3.61 -8.01
CA PHE A 66 4.46 3.14 -6.72
C PHE A 66 4.52 1.61 -6.61
N LEU A 67 4.10 0.88 -7.64
CA LEU A 67 4.19 -0.59 -7.67
C LEU A 67 5.65 -1.08 -7.64
N VAL A 68 6.56 -0.40 -8.36
CA VAL A 68 8.01 -0.68 -8.29
C VAL A 68 8.52 -0.49 -6.86
N HIS A 69 8.09 0.58 -6.19
CA HIS A 69 8.44 0.82 -4.79
C HIS A 69 7.97 -0.33 -3.89
N ILE A 70 6.71 -0.74 -3.98
CA ILE A 70 6.17 -1.89 -3.21
C ILE A 70 7.06 -3.13 -3.41
N ILE A 71 7.31 -3.53 -4.66
CA ILE A 71 8.12 -4.72 -4.97
C ILE A 71 9.52 -4.61 -4.32
N LYS A 72 10.16 -3.44 -4.40
CA LYS A 72 11.47 -3.23 -3.76
C LYS A 72 11.41 -3.37 -2.23
N THR A 73 10.34 -2.90 -1.58
CA THR A 73 10.19 -3.09 -0.12
C THR A 73 10.10 -4.57 0.28
N PHE A 74 9.44 -5.40 -0.54
CA PHE A 74 9.40 -6.85 -0.34
C PHE A 74 10.76 -7.51 -0.57
N GLN A 75 11.48 -7.12 -1.63
CA GLN A 75 12.83 -7.62 -1.90
C GLN A 75 13.82 -7.30 -0.78
N GLN A 76 13.64 -6.17 -0.09
CA GLN A 76 14.45 -5.76 1.05
C GLN A 76 14.00 -6.36 2.39
N GLY A 77 12.93 -7.16 2.40
CA GLY A 77 12.36 -7.74 3.62
C GLY A 77 11.73 -6.71 4.57
N LYS A 78 11.38 -5.52 4.07
CA LYS A 78 10.84 -4.41 4.86
C LYS A 78 9.55 -3.82 4.24
N PRO A 79 8.52 -4.62 3.91
CA PRO A 79 7.26 -4.08 3.43
C PRO A 79 6.57 -3.27 4.53
N ASP A 80 6.03 -2.11 4.17
CA ASP A 80 5.22 -1.28 5.05
C ASP A 80 3.89 -2.00 5.37
N VAL A 81 3.33 -1.70 6.54
CA VAL A 81 2.07 -2.29 7.02
C VAL A 81 0.89 -2.05 6.07
N HIS A 82 0.91 -0.98 5.27
CA HIS A 82 -0.17 -0.65 4.34
C HIS A 82 -0.26 -1.59 3.14
N TRP A 83 0.82 -2.29 2.78
CA TRP A 83 0.87 -3.19 1.61
C TRP A 83 1.51 -4.54 1.91
N ARG A 84 1.77 -4.87 3.17
CA ARG A 84 2.18 -6.21 3.59
C ARG A 84 1.05 -7.21 3.34
N THR A 85 1.43 -8.46 3.06
CA THR A 85 0.46 -9.55 2.87
C THR A 85 -0.22 -9.92 4.19
N TYR A 86 -1.49 -10.32 4.12
CA TYR A 86 -2.24 -10.83 5.27
C TYR A 86 -1.65 -12.12 5.81
N SER A 87 -1.17 -12.98 4.91
CA SER A 87 -0.43 -14.20 5.22
C SER A 87 0.74 -13.97 6.19
N ASN A 88 1.40 -12.80 6.13
CA ASN A 88 2.53 -12.46 7.01
C ASN A 88 2.19 -11.50 8.15
N ASN A 89 1.05 -10.79 8.10
CA ASN A 89 0.74 -9.74 9.07
C ASN A 89 -0.15 -10.20 10.24
N CYS A 90 -1.03 -11.18 10.02
CA CYS A 90 -2.06 -11.54 11.00
C CYS A 90 -1.92 -12.94 11.60
N SER A 91 -0.87 -13.70 11.22
CA SER A 91 -0.71 -15.11 11.58
C SER A 91 -2.05 -15.86 11.48
N PRO A 92 -2.74 -15.82 10.32
CA PRO A 92 -4.14 -16.27 10.21
C PRO A 92 -4.31 -17.74 10.63
N CYS A 93 -3.25 -18.55 10.54
CA CYS A 93 -3.22 -19.94 10.97
C CYS A 93 -3.29 -20.13 12.50
N THR A 94 -3.13 -19.07 13.30
CA THR A 94 -3.11 -19.15 14.77
C THR A 94 -4.45 -18.82 15.41
N LEU A 95 -5.42 -18.36 14.63
CA LEU A 95 -6.75 -18.00 15.10
C LEU A 95 -7.80 -18.90 14.43
N ASP A 96 -8.73 -19.41 15.22
CA ASP A 96 -9.85 -20.22 14.73
C ASP A 96 -11.01 -19.29 14.29
N TYR A 97 -10.91 -18.80 13.05
CA TYR A 97 -11.92 -17.92 12.48
C TYR A 97 -13.22 -18.68 12.22
N LYS A 98 -14.30 -18.28 12.90
CA LYS A 98 -15.65 -18.79 12.61
C LYS A 98 -16.25 -18.23 11.33
N TYR A 99 -15.84 -17.03 10.94
CA TYR A 99 -16.34 -16.32 9.75
C TYR A 99 -15.21 -15.55 9.08
N ILE A 100 -15.16 -15.59 7.75
CA ILE A 100 -14.34 -14.75 6.88
C ILE A 100 -15.30 -14.10 5.91
N THR A 101 -15.30 -12.76 5.83
CA THR A 101 -16.23 -11.99 5.00
C THR A 101 -15.51 -11.24 3.88
N LYS A 102 -16.25 -10.87 2.85
CA LYS A 102 -15.81 -10.12 1.69
C LYS A 102 -16.43 -8.74 1.67
N VAL A 103 -15.67 -7.76 1.18
CA VAL A 103 -16.12 -6.36 1.13
C VAL A 103 -17.25 -6.22 0.10
N GLU A 104 -17.19 -7.00 -0.98
CA GLU A 104 -18.19 -6.98 -2.06
C GLU A 104 -19.61 -7.38 -1.60
N THR A 105 -19.71 -8.21 -0.56
CA THR A 105 -20.94 -8.77 0.01
C THR A 105 -21.12 -8.45 1.49
N LEU A 106 -20.43 -7.40 1.96
CA LEU A 106 -20.28 -7.12 3.39
C LEU A 106 -21.62 -6.87 4.08
N THR A 107 -22.55 -6.20 3.41
CA THR A 107 -23.87 -5.89 3.97
C THR A 107 -24.65 -7.16 4.28
N GLU A 108 -24.72 -8.08 3.32
CA GLU A 108 -25.41 -9.36 3.44
C GLU A 108 -24.74 -10.26 4.48
N GLU A 109 -23.40 -10.32 4.47
CA GLU A 109 -22.62 -11.14 5.40
C GLU A 109 -22.70 -10.65 6.84
N LEU A 110 -22.60 -9.34 7.08
CA LEU A 110 -22.76 -8.76 8.42
C LEU A 110 -24.18 -8.98 8.95
N THR A 111 -25.19 -8.86 8.09
CA THR A 111 -26.58 -9.16 8.47
C THR A 111 -26.75 -10.61 8.92
N TYR A 112 -26.16 -11.55 8.18
CA TYR A 112 -26.16 -12.97 8.54
C TYR A 112 -25.42 -13.24 9.86
N ILE A 113 -24.21 -12.70 10.01
CA ILE A 113 -23.37 -12.92 11.19
C ILE A 113 -24.02 -12.34 12.45
N PHE A 114 -24.53 -11.11 12.39
CA PHE A 114 -25.21 -10.48 13.53
C PHE A 114 -26.44 -11.28 13.97
N LYS A 115 -27.25 -11.74 13.01
CA LYS A 115 -28.38 -12.63 13.31
C LYS A 115 -27.94 -13.93 13.99
N LYS A 116 -26.84 -14.54 13.53
CA LYS A 116 -26.29 -15.77 14.12
C LYS A 116 -25.73 -15.57 15.53
N LEU A 117 -25.21 -14.38 15.82
CA LEU A 117 -24.67 -14.03 17.14
C LEU A 117 -25.73 -13.49 18.11
N GLY A 118 -26.98 -13.31 17.67
CA GLY A 118 -28.03 -12.70 18.48
C GLY A 118 -27.80 -11.20 18.74
N ILE A 119 -26.96 -10.55 17.94
CA ILE A 119 -26.68 -9.12 18.03
C ILE A 119 -27.75 -8.40 17.19
N PRO A 120 -28.48 -7.42 17.75
CA PRO A 120 -29.39 -6.59 16.98
C PRO A 120 -28.63 -5.93 15.83
N ALA A 121 -28.97 -6.26 14.60
CA ALA A 121 -28.26 -5.72 13.44
C ALA A 121 -28.60 -4.24 13.26
N ASP A 122 -27.58 -3.38 13.18
CA ASP A 122 -27.72 -2.05 12.59
C ASP A 122 -27.10 -2.06 11.17
N PRO A 123 -27.92 -2.09 10.10
CA PRO A 123 -27.45 -2.05 8.72
C PRO A 123 -26.62 -0.79 8.40
N SER A 124 -26.64 0.23 9.25
CA SER A 124 -25.85 1.45 9.10
C SER A 124 -24.34 1.23 9.25
N VAL A 125 -23.90 0.10 9.83
CA VAL A 125 -22.47 -0.28 9.93
C VAL A 125 -21.87 -0.59 8.55
N ALA A 126 -22.67 -1.00 7.56
CA ALA A 126 -22.22 -1.34 6.21
C ALA A 126 -22.07 -0.12 5.27
N LYS A 127 -22.13 1.11 5.78
CA LYS A 127 -22.18 2.36 4.98
C LYS A 127 -20.99 2.62 4.04
N ASN A 128 -19.97 1.77 3.98
CA ASN A 128 -18.83 1.93 3.08
C ASN A 128 -18.51 0.64 2.33
N VAL A 129 -19.30 0.29 1.32
CA VAL A 129 -18.90 -0.71 0.31
C VAL A 129 -19.37 -0.30 -1.08
N ASN A 130 -18.75 0.73 -1.63
CA ASN A 130 -19.09 1.27 -2.95
C ASN A 130 -18.46 0.51 -4.14
N HIS A 131 -18.03 -0.74 -3.95
CA HIS A 131 -17.47 -1.55 -5.03
C HIS A 131 -18.05 -2.97 -5.01
N ARG A 132 -19.21 -3.16 -5.68
CA ARG A 132 -19.76 -4.50 -5.96
C ARG A 132 -18.86 -5.32 -6.89
N ASP A 133 -17.99 -4.66 -7.64
CA ASP A 133 -17.00 -5.31 -8.50
C ASP A 133 -15.66 -5.45 -7.76
N PRO A 134 -15.26 -6.68 -7.34
CA PRO A 134 -13.96 -6.93 -6.70
C PRO A 134 -12.78 -6.56 -7.60
N TYR A 135 -13.02 -6.43 -8.92
CA TYR A 135 -12.00 -6.17 -9.92
C TYR A 135 -11.97 -4.72 -10.41
N TYR A 136 -12.77 -3.81 -9.82
CA TYR A 136 -12.78 -2.39 -10.18
C TYR A 136 -11.36 -1.78 -10.17
N GLY A 137 -10.54 -2.15 -9.19
CA GLY A 137 -9.15 -1.70 -9.08
C GLY A 137 -8.22 -2.26 -10.17
N LEU A 138 -8.53 -3.41 -10.77
CA LEU A 138 -7.67 -4.06 -11.76
C LEU A 138 -7.55 -3.26 -13.06
N GLN A 139 -8.54 -2.42 -13.38
CA GLN A 139 -8.48 -1.54 -14.55
C GLN A 139 -7.25 -0.62 -14.53
N LYS A 140 -6.80 -0.21 -13.33
CA LYS A 140 -5.60 0.61 -13.15
C LYS A 140 -4.30 -0.11 -13.55
N TYR A 141 -4.31 -1.44 -13.58
CA TYR A 141 -3.17 -2.27 -13.95
C TYR A 141 -3.04 -2.50 -15.45
N ARG A 142 -3.98 -2.01 -16.27
CA ARG A 142 -3.95 -2.19 -17.74
C ARG A 142 -2.65 -1.69 -18.37
N ASN A 143 -2.13 -0.56 -17.90
CA ASN A 143 -0.92 0.07 -18.42
C ASN A 143 0.35 -0.33 -17.63
N VAL A 144 0.23 -1.23 -16.66
CA VAL A 144 1.38 -1.71 -15.88
C VAL A 144 2.09 -2.81 -16.67
N PRO A 145 3.42 -2.75 -16.83
CA PRO A 145 4.18 -3.80 -17.49
C PRO A 145 3.86 -5.19 -16.92
N ARG A 146 3.66 -6.17 -17.82
CA ARG A 146 3.33 -7.55 -17.45
C ARG A 146 4.28 -8.13 -16.39
N THR A 147 5.57 -7.90 -16.54
CA THR A 147 6.59 -8.37 -15.59
C THR A 147 6.42 -7.81 -14.18
N LEU A 148 5.92 -6.58 -14.03
CA LEU A 148 5.59 -6.01 -12.71
C LEU A 148 4.31 -6.64 -12.15
N ARG A 149 3.29 -6.89 -12.99
CA ARG A 149 2.06 -7.58 -12.59
C ARG A 149 2.33 -9.01 -12.11
N GLU A 150 3.18 -9.75 -12.80
CA GLU A 150 3.62 -11.09 -12.40
C GLU A 150 4.34 -11.08 -11.05
N ARG A 151 5.29 -10.15 -10.84
CA ARG A 151 5.98 -9.99 -9.55
C ARG A 151 5.03 -9.63 -8.40
N LEU A 152 4.05 -8.78 -8.66
CA LEU A 152 3.02 -8.45 -7.65
C LEU A 152 2.16 -9.66 -7.34
N TYR A 153 1.76 -10.43 -8.36
CA TYR A 153 1.03 -11.66 -8.15
C TYR A 153 1.82 -12.63 -7.27
N ASP A 154 3.12 -12.82 -7.52
CA ASP A 154 3.96 -13.69 -6.69
C ASP A 154 4.00 -13.25 -5.22
N ILE A 155 4.04 -11.93 -4.97
CA ILE A 155 3.97 -11.37 -3.61
C ILE A 155 2.65 -11.71 -2.93
N TYR A 156 1.51 -11.51 -3.62
CA TYR A 156 0.17 -11.63 -3.03
C TYR A 156 -0.52 -12.98 -3.25
N LYS A 157 0.12 -13.94 -3.93
CA LYS A 157 -0.47 -15.23 -4.34
C LYS A 157 -1.17 -15.97 -3.20
N TYR A 158 -0.55 -16.01 -2.02
CA TYR A 158 -1.13 -16.70 -0.87
C TYR A 158 -2.34 -15.98 -0.30
N ASP A 159 -2.42 -14.66 -0.42
CA ASP A 159 -3.61 -13.91 0.01
C ASP A 159 -4.78 -14.18 -0.95
N PHE A 160 -4.53 -14.29 -2.26
CA PHE A 160 -5.55 -14.75 -3.22
C PHE A 160 -6.11 -16.13 -2.86
N ILE A 161 -5.22 -17.07 -2.49
CA ILE A 161 -5.62 -18.42 -2.07
C ILE A 161 -6.41 -18.36 -0.75
N LEU A 162 -5.88 -17.65 0.25
CA LEU A 162 -6.46 -17.56 1.59
C LEU A 162 -7.90 -17.01 1.57
N PHE A 163 -8.17 -16.02 0.72
CA PHE A 163 -9.48 -15.38 0.63
C PHE A 163 -10.32 -15.88 -0.56
N ASN A 164 -9.87 -16.94 -1.23
CA ASN A 164 -10.55 -17.57 -2.36
C ASN A 164 -10.93 -16.55 -3.46
N TYR A 165 -9.95 -15.78 -3.92
CA TYR A 165 -10.03 -14.91 -5.08
C TYR A 165 -9.29 -15.53 -6.27
N SER A 166 -9.85 -15.38 -7.46
CA SER A 166 -9.21 -15.76 -8.72
C SER A 166 -8.68 -14.51 -9.43
N VAL A 167 -7.53 -14.61 -10.08
CA VAL A 167 -7.00 -13.53 -10.91
C VAL A 167 -7.64 -13.63 -12.30
N PRO A 168 -8.30 -12.58 -12.82
CA PRO A 168 -8.87 -12.61 -14.16
C PRO A 168 -7.80 -12.79 -15.23
N VAL A 169 -8.12 -13.53 -16.30
CA VAL A 169 -7.18 -13.87 -17.38
C VAL A 169 -6.53 -12.61 -17.99
N TYR A 170 -7.31 -11.54 -18.16
CA TYR A 170 -6.82 -10.27 -18.72
C TYR A 170 -5.76 -9.57 -17.86
N TYR A 171 -5.55 -9.97 -16.60
CA TYR A 171 -4.52 -9.38 -15.75
C TYR A 171 -3.10 -9.73 -16.24
N PHE A 172 -2.92 -10.90 -16.86
CA PHE A 172 -1.63 -11.35 -17.36
C PHE A 172 -1.42 -11.09 -18.87
N GLN A 173 -2.46 -10.63 -19.57
CA GLN A 173 -2.40 -10.23 -20.99
C GLN A 173 -1.80 -8.84 -21.13
#